data_AF-A0A1H8YQ11-F1
#
_entry.id   AF-A0A1H8YQ11-F1
#
_cell.length_a   1.000
_cell.length_b   1.000
_cell.length_c   1.000
_cell.angle_alpha   90.00
_cell.angle_beta   90.00
_cell.angle_gamma   90.00
#
_symmetry.space_group_name_H-M   'P 1'
#
loop_
_entity.id
_entity.type
_entity.pdbx_description
1 polymer ?
#
loop_
_entity_poly.entity_id
_entity_poly.type
_entity_poly.pdbx_seq_one_letter_code
_entity_poly.pdbx_strand_id
1 'polypeptide(L)'
;MHGQDTHVGLPSLTVTDLRAVNLILPALEHSTVTVSAAGGGKRHVPEPSDTRPYNRACRNSPDGPGVAAVLITVLPDVCKRCRHRLDVPAPVGALWAVAVRIVAAHARLTRLRTSTRAHSWSGYAAALAASPRHEHPAVTALLDAVAAPDPVYGADRDRLAEAWVRIAADWETFLADYRRASPDADLTATASAACDEVIKNPALRKESDLLSRIVGDVDRWNQAHFLAGLVLEAWKVARGRGDTPGGCLSFALATAAQHLAGRVVRDVSLLPVPSHTAYAGECSVGAWAEREFDHLWREGATGWVQLLEDAYRGPGGPGSDDQRLVMVANWPLTRPVDRDLAYLAQYEQHGPAVPAGRRPLVGDYGPWGWEPTWSVVLAVPAFAATHAAELTARRRDQQITVGPVPADDPASTIEQALALARTAYPYLVEDAAADGIRARPSRAVIRARGERRPAHDNVIRLRPAPHVSSGSRDEAWAWCEGRISWIPDDGATETAAAAALTGMLARIYRIPPVRVLVETGRRPSTSTHTLAGNLADVDLARRDIGFLPLGEHAVLRIPLRRIIAITGDSDRGDVAELDAGWEPYPSPADTDRRAARPMP
;
A
#
# COMPACT_ATOMS: atom_id res chain seq x y z
N MET A 1 -31.51 -1.48 10.06
CA MET A 1 -30.50 -1.74 9.00
C MET A 1 -30.72 -0.74 7.88
N HIS A 2 -30.12 0.44 8.02
CA HIS A 2 -29.61 1.10 6.83
C HIS A 2 -28.20 0.57 6.70
N GLY A 3 -27.83 0.12 5.50
CA GLY A 3 -26.44 -0.16 5.22
C GLY A 3 -25.63 1.03 5.72
N GLN A 4 -24.46 0.77 6.30
CA GLN A 4 -23.41 1.73 6.11
C GLN A 4 -23.22 1.79 4.60
N ASP A 5 -24.00 2.65 3.95
CA ASP A 5 -23.58 3.27 2.74
C ASP A 5 -22.23 3.88 3.13
N THR A 6 -21.18 3.19 2.72
CA THR A 6 -19.94 3.84 2.33
C THR A 6 -20.34 4.81 1.24
N HIS A 7 -20.93 5.93 1.66
CA HIS A 7 -21.42 7.03 0.85
C HIS A 7 -20.20 7.79 0.34
N VAL A 8 -19.32 7.08 -0.37
CA VAL A 8 -18.39 7.66 -1.31
C VAL A 8 -19.29 8.22 -2.39
N GLY A 9 -19.64 9.50 -2.27
CA GLY A 9 -20.44 10.17 -3.28
C GLY A 9 -19.84 9.93 -4.66
N LEU A 10 -20.68 9.77 -5.68
CA LEU A 10 -20.24 9.39 -7.02
C LEU A 10 -19.03 10.22 -7.46
N PRO A 11 -17.91 9.58 -7.84
CA PRO A 11 -16.74 10.29 -8.34
C PRO A 11 -17.13 11.09 -9.58
N SER A 12 -16.46 12.23 -9.77
CA SER A 12 -16.71 13.06 -10.95
C SER A 12 -16.35 12.29 -12.22
N LEU A 13 -17.25 12.32 -13.19
CA LEU A 13 -17.08 11.76 -14.54
C LEU A 13 -17.83 12.69 -15.49
N THR A 14 -17.19 13.05 -16.60
CA THR A 14 -17.80 13.90 -17.64
C THR A 14 -17.90 13.15 -18.96
N VAL A 15 -18.72 13.67 -19.89
CA VAL A 15 -18.77 13.13 -21.26
C VAL A 15 -17.39 13.24 -21.92
N THR A 16 -16.67 14.34 -21.72
CA THR A 16 -15.30 14.52 -22.23
C THR A 16 -14.36 13.42 -21.74
N ASP A 17 -14.47 13.03 -20.47
CA ASP A 17 -13.66 11.95 -19.90
C ASP A 17 -13.94 10.59 -20.59
N LEU A 18 -15.22 10.28 -20.82
CA LEU A 18 -15.62 9.06 -21.54
C LEU A 18 -15.10 9.08 -22.98
N ARG A 19 -15.20 10.22 -23.67
CA ARG A 19 -14.70 10.36 -25.04
C ARG A 19 -13.19 10.25 -25.13
N ALA A 20 -12.43 10.70 -24.12
CA ALA A 20 -10.98 10.53 -24.07
C ALA A 20 -10.55 9.05 -24.08
N VAL A 21 -11.41 8.14 -23.59
CA VAL A 21 -11.18 6.68 -23.61
C VAL A 21 -11.99 5.96 -24.71
N ASN A 22 -12.51 6.70 -25.69
CA ASN A 22 -13.36 6.20 -26.78
C ASN A 22 -14.59 5.41 -26.30
N LEU A 23 -15.18 5.80 -25.16
CA LEU A 23 -16.40 5.20 -24.64
C LEU A 23 -17.63 6.03 -24.98
N ILE A 24 -18.68 5.33 -25.42
CA ILE A 24 -20.04 5.86 -25.59
C ILE A 24 -20.96 4.95 -24.78
N LEU A 25 -21.55 5.51 -23.72
CA LEU A 25 -22.34 4.75 -22.76
C LEU A 25 -23.75 5.36 -22.65
N PRO A 26 -24.68 5.06 -23.58
CA PRO A 26 -26.00 5.66 -23.61
C PRO A 26 -26.77 5.53 -22.30
N ALA A 27 -26.66 4.41 -21.58
CA ALA A 27 -27.37 4.25 -20.31
C ALA A 27 -26.85 5.24 -19.26
N LEU A 28 -25.54 5.49 -19.22
CA LEU A 28 -24.95 6.52 -18.35
C LEU A 28 -25.22 7.95 -18.83
N GLU A 29 -25.11 8.19 -20.14
CA GLU A 29 -25.29 9.52 -20.75
C GLU A 29 -26.73 10.03 -20.68
N HIS A 30 -27.72 9.14 -20.57
CA HIS A 30 -29.14 9.50 -20.43
C HIS A 30 -29.71 9.26 -19.03
N SER A 31 -28.92 8.73 -18.09
CA SER A 31 -29.37 8.52 -16.70
C SER A 31 -29.73 9.85 -16.04
N THR A 32 -30.96 9.96 -15.52
CA THR A 32 -31.44 11.18 -14.86
C THR A 32 -31.48 11.02 -13.34
N VAL A 33 -31.14 12.10 -12.64
CA VAL A 33 -31.30 12.24 -11.18
C VAL A 33 -32.13 13.47 -10.85
N THR A 34 -32.78 13.45 -9.69
CA THR A 34 -33.58 14.57 -9.22
C THR A 34 -32.71 15.56 -8.44
N VAL A 35 -32.63 16.80 -8.92
CA VAL A 35 -31.86 17.88 -8.29
C VAL A 35 -32.64 19.19 -8.31
N SER A 36 -32.32 20.09 -7.41
CA SER A 36 -32.92 21.42 -7.32
C SER A 36 -31.87 22.51 -7.48
N ALA A 37 -32.25 23.61 -8.13
CA ALA A 37 -31.46 24.83 -8.12
C ALA A 37 -31.67 25.52 -6.77
N ALA A 38 -30.59 25.75 -6.02
CA ALA A 38 -30.62 26.65 -4.87
C ALA A 38 -29.75 27.88 -5.15
N GLY A 39 -30.08 29.00 -4.52
CA GLY A 39 -29.28 30.23 -4.64
C GLY A 39 -27.82 29.96 -4.29
N GLY A 40 -26.89 30.38 -5.16
CA GLY A 40 -25.44 30.19 -4.98
C GLY A 40 -24.73 29.35 -6.05
N GLY A 41 -25.40 28.96 -7.14
CA GLY A 41 -24.76 28.38 -8.34
C GLY A 41 -24.42 26.89 -8.27
N LYS A 42 -24.70 26.21 -7.14
CA LYS A 42 -24.62 24.75 -7.02
C LYS A 42 -26.02 24.14 -6.90
N ARG A 43 -26.15 22.91 -7.40
CA ARG A 43 -27.39 22.12 -7.33
C ARG A 43 -27.39 21.25 -6.09
N HIS A 44 -28.58 21.03 -5.54
CA HIS A 44 -28.79 20.28 -4.30
C HIS A 44 -29.75 19.12 -4.55
N VAL A 45 -29.73 18.11 -3.68
CA VAL A 45 -30.67 16.98 -3.75
C VAL A 45 -31.86 17.33 -2.87
N PRO A 46 -33.07 17.51 -3.41
CA PRO A 46 -34.24 17.92 -2.63
C PRO A 46 -34.52 16.92 -1.49
N GLU A 47 -34.93 17.44 -0.34
CA GLU A 47 -35.31 16.60 0.80
C GLU A 47 -36.84 16.40 0.84
N PRO A 48 -37.32 15.24 1.31
CA PRO A 48 -38.74 15.04 1.60
C PRO A 48 -39.21 16.10 2.61
N SER A 49 -40.42 16.64 2.43
CA SER A 49 -41.02 17.71 3.23
C SER A 49 -41.03 17.44 4.74
N ASP A 50 -40.99 16.16 5.14
CA ASP A 50 -41.15 15.72 6.52
C ASP A 50 -39.80 15.58 7.26
N THR A 51 -38.69 15.94 6.61
CA THR A 51 -37.34 15.85 7.18
C THR A 51 -37.10 16.99 8.19
N ARG A 52 -36.97 16.64 9.47
CA ARG A 52 -36.75 17.63 10.54
C ARG A 52 -35.49 18.49 10.27
N PRO A 53 -35.47 19.80 10.58
CA PRO A 53 -34.38 20.72 10.22
C PRO A 53 -32.98 20.31 10.70
N TYR A 54 -32.88 19.65 11.85
CA TYR A 54 -31.61 19.19 12.43
C TYR A 54 -31.11 17.86 11.83
N ASN A 55 -31.95 17.17 11.05
CA ASN A 55 -31.60 15.97 10.29
C ASN A 55 -31.20 16.31 8.84
N ARG A 56 -31.22 17.59 8.44
CA ARG A 56 -30.81 18.03 7.10
C ARG A 56 -29.31 17.82 6.92
N ALA A 57 -28.93 17.00 5.94
CA ALA A 57 -27.51 16.76 5.63
C ALA A 57 -26.84 17.99 5.00
N CYS A 58 -27.64 18.86 4.36
CA CYS A 58 -27.18 20.11 3.77
C CYS A 58 -28.16 21.24 4.09
N ARG A 59 -27.66 22.30 4.75
CA ARG A 59 -28.46 23.51 5.08
C ARG A 59 -29.03 24.24 3.86
N ASN A 60 -28.46 24.01 2.68
CA ASN A 60 -28.87 24.64 1.41
C ASN A 60 -29.78 23.73 0.59
N SER A 61 -30.15 22.54 1.10
CA SER A 61 -31.12 21.70 0.40
C SER A 61 -32.51 22.35 0.47
N PRO A 62 -33.12 22.69 -0.67
CA PRO A 62 -34.43 23.32 -0.66
C PRO A 62 -35.53 22.31 -0.36
N ASP A 63 -36.58 22.81 0.27
CA ASP A 63 -37.82 22.08 0.49
C ASP A 63 -38.64 22.07 -0.82
N GLY A 64 -39.11 20.89 -1.26
CA GLY A 64 -40.00 20.77 -2.43
C GLY A 64 -39.50 19.83 -3.55
N PRO A 65 -40.27 19.69 -4.65
CA PRO A 65 -39.95 18.78 -5.74
C PRO A 65 -38.71 19.26 -6.51
N GLY A 66 -37.77 18.35 -6.77
CA GLY A 66 -36.65 18.64 -7.67
C GLY A 66 -37.01 18.48 -9.14
N VAL A 67 -36.05 18.79 -10.00
CA VAL A 67 -36.11 18.66 -11.46
C VAL A 67 -35.20 17.51 -11.89
N ALA A 68 -35.69 16.68 -12.81
CA ALA A 68 -34.88 15.64 -13.44
C ALA A 68 -33.76 16.29 -14.27
N ALA A 69 -32.53 15.88 -14.03
CA ALA A 69 -31.36 16.33 -14.78
C ALA A 69 -30.46 15.15 -15.12
N VAL A 70 -29.81 15.20 -16.28
CA VAL A 70 -28.86 14.19 -16.71
C VAL A 70 -27.66 14.14 -15.75
N LEU A 71 -27.42 12.98 -15.15
CA LEU A 71 -26.44 12.76 -14.08
C LEU A 71 -25.03 13.21 -14.49
N ILE A 72 -24.55 12.77 -15.66
CA ILE A 72 -23.20 13.09 -16.17
C ILE A 72 -22.98 14.58 -16.46
N THR A 73 -24.04 15.29 -16.81
CA THR A 73 -23.98 16.74 -17.02
C THR A 73 -24.02 17.49 -15.70
N VAL A 74 -24.80 17.00 -14.72
CA VAL A 74 -25.15 17.77 -13.53
C VAL A 74 -24.24 17.51 -12.33
N LEU A 75 -23.58 16.36 -12.25
CA LEU A 75 -22.75 15.95 -11.10
C LEU A 75 -21.65 16.96 -10.70
N PRO A 76 -20.93 17.62 -11.64
CA PRO A 76 -19.94 18.66 -11.30
C PRO A 76 -20.55 19.85 -10.53
N ASP A 77 -21.84 20.11 -10.74
CA ASP A 77 -22.59 21.20 -10.14
C ASP A 77 -23.34 20.80 -8.88
N VAL A 78 -23.42 19.50 -8.54
CA VAL A 78 -24.02 19.04 -7.29
C VAL A 78 -23.08 19.35 -6.11
N CYS A 79 -23.64 19.97 -5.06
CA CYS A 79 -22.95 20.24 -3.81
C CYS A 79 -22.27 18.98 -3.25
N LYS A 80 -21.01 19.06 -2.83
CA LYS A 80 -20.24 17.93 -2.25
C LYS A 80 -20.98 17.22 -1.11
N ARG A 81 -21.73 17.96 -0.28
CA ARG A 81 -22.56 17.41 0.81
C ARG A 81 -23.84 16.72 0.35
N CYS A 82 -24.31 16.96 -0.87
CA CYS A 82 -25.52 16.33 -1.41
C CYS A 82 -25.20 15.15 -2.34
N ARG A 83 -23.98 15.03 -2.86
CA ARG A 83 -23.60 13.99 -3.84
C ARG A 83 -23.90 12.56 -3.41
N HIS A 84 -23.73 12.25 -2.13
CA HIS A 84 -23.98 10.92 -1.61
C HIS A 84 -25.47 10.56 -1.49
N ARG A 85 -26.37 11.56 -1.59
CA ARG A 85 -27.83 11.37 -1.50
C ARG A 85 -28.50 11.27 -2.86
N LEU A 86 -27.73 11.35 -3.96
CA LEU A 86 -28.29 11.18 -5.29
C LEU A 86 -28.92 9.79 -5.40
N ASP A 87 -30.21 9.74 -5.72
CA ASP A 87 -30.92 8.51 -5.98
C ASP A 87 -30.51 8.00 -7.37
N VAL A 88 -29.54 7.09 -7.39
CA VAL A 88 -28.98 6.52 -8.61
C VAL A 88 -29.29 5.03 -8.63
N PRO A 89 -29.91 4.50 -9.69
CA PRO A 89 -30.18 3.07 -9.81
C PRO A 89 -28.89 2.26 -9.63
N ALA A 90 -28.94 1.18 -8.86
CA ALA A 90 -27.75 0.38 -8.56
C ALA A 90 -26.96 -0.07 -9.81
N PRO A 91 -27.60 -0.48 -10.94
CA PRO A 91 -26.87 -0.77 -12.17
C PRO A 91 -26.12 0.44 -12.74
N VAL A 92 -26.72 1.63 -12.70
CA VAL A 92 -26.07 2.89 -13.14
C VAL A 92 -24.89 3.21 -12.24
N GLY A 93 -25.04 3.07 -10.92
CA GLY A 93 -23.95 3.26 -9.96
C GLY A 93 -22.77 2.32 -10.22
N ALA A 94 -23.04 1.04 -10.54
CA ALA A 94 -22.01 0.06 -10.85
C ALA A 94 -21.28 0.38 -12.17
N LEU A 95 -22.02 0.65 -13.26
CA LEU A 95 -21.43 1.05 -14.55
C LEU A 95 -20.61 2.34 -14.42
N TRP A 96 -21.11 3.31 -13.66
CA TRP A 96 -20.39 4.56 -13.39
C TRP A 96 -19.06 4.32 -12.68
N ALA A 97 -19.08 3.48 -11.64
CA ALA A 97 -17.89 3.15 -10.87
C ALA A 97 -16.82 2.43 -11.72
N VAL A 98 -17.23 1.60 -12.69
CA VAL A 98 -16.31 0.98 -13.66
C VAL A 98 -15.77 2.02 -14.65
N ALA A 99 -16.63 2.88 -15.20
CA ALA A 99 -16.23 3.93 -16.14
C ALA A 99 -15.18 4.89 -15.54
N VAL A 100 -15.37 5.31 -14.28
CA VAL A 100 -14.40 6.13 -13.55
C VAL A 100 -13.03 5.46 -13.45
N ARG A 101 -12.99 4.15 -13.17
CA ARG A 101 -11.73 3.39 -13.07
C ARG A 101 -11.00 3.30 -14.41
N ILE A 102 -11.73 3.05 -15.50
CA ILE A 102 -11.16 3.04 -16.85
C ILE A 102 -10.57 4.41 -17.21
N VAL A 103 -11.32 5.49 -17.00
CA VAL A 103 -10.85 6.86 -17.26
C VAL A 103 -9.62 7.18 -16.42
N ALA A 104 -9.63 6.87 -15.13
CA ALA A 104 -8.51 7.13 -14.24
C ALA A 104 -7.25 6.34 -14.66
N ALA A 105 -7.41 5.06 -15.00
CA ALA A 105 -6.34 4.20 -15.48
C ALA A 105 -5.75 4.71 -16.81
N HIS A 106 -6.58 5.15 -17.75
CA HIS A 106 -6.14 5.72 -19.03
C HIS A 106 -5.42 7.05 -18.87
N ALA A 107 -5.98 7.98 -18.09
CA ALA A 107 -5.36 9.27 -17.83
C ALA A 107 -3.99 9.10 -17.16
N ARG A 108 -3.87 8.13 -16.23
CA ARG A 108 -2.60 7.82 -15.57
C ARG A 108 -1.58 7.19 -16.52
N LEU A 109 -1.99 6.24 -17.35
CA LEU A 109 -1.13 5.65 -18.38
C LEU A 109 -0.62 6.69 -19.36
N THR A 110 -1.50 7.59 -19.82
CA THR A 110 -1.13 8.68 -20.73
C THR A 110 -0.08 9.59 -20.10
N ARG A 111 -0.27 10.02 -18.84
CA ARG A 111 0.73 10.83 -18.12
C ARG A 111 2.09 10.13 -18.04
N LEU A 112 2.11 8.83 -17.76
CA LEU A 112 3.34 8.04 -17.68
C LEU A 112 4.02 7.92 -19.05
N ARG A 113 3.27 7.67 -20.13
CA ARG A 113 3.81 7.61 -21.50
C ARG A 113 4.38 8.95 -21.98
N THR A 114 3.83 10.07 -21.52
CA THR A 114 4.33 11.42 -21.86
C THR A 114 5.48 11.90 -20.97
N SER A 115 5.85 11.14 -19.93
CA SER A 115 6.94 11.52 -19.04
C SER A 115 8.29 11.46 -19.76
N THR A 116 9.07 12.53 -19.67
CA THR A 116 10.45 12.58 -20.16
C THR A 116 11.47 12.07 -19.14
N ARG A 117 11.02 11.67 -17.94
CA ARG A 117 11.90 11.10 -16.91
C ARG A 117 12.49 9.78 -17.39
N ALA A 118 13.77 9.57 -17.09
CA ALA A 118 14.44 8.31 -17.41
C ALA A 118 13.76 7.12 -16.72
N HIS A 119 13.67 6.01 -17.46
CA HIS A 119 13.19 4.74 -16.94
C HIS A 119 14.14 4.26 -15.83
N SER A 120 13.57 3.85 -14.70
CA SER A 120 14.28 3.43 -13.49
C SER A 120 13.41 2.45 -12.72
N TRP A 121 14.04 1.62 -11.88
CA TRP A 121 13.31 0.63 -11.10
C TRP A 121 12.31 1.23 -10.11
N SER A 122 12.62 2.36 -9.47
CA SER A 122 11.63 3.07 -8.63
C SER A 122 10.46 3.61 -9.43
N GLY A 123 10.71 4.12 -10.65
CA GLY A 123 9.65 4.54 -11.55
C GLY A 123 8.80 3.36 -12.03
N TYR A 124 9.42 2.22 -12.31
CA TYR A 124 8.73 0.97 -12.64
C TYR A 124 7.87 0.47 -11.47
N ALA A 125 8.40 0.41 -10.24
CA ALA A 125 7.64 0.01 -9.06
C ALA A 125 6.44 0.95 -8.80
N ALA A 126 6.61 2.26 -9.01
CA ALA A 126 5.53 3.23 -8.92
C ALA A 126 4.47 3.07 -10.04
N ALA A 127 4.90 2.72 -11.26
CA ALA A 127 4.00 2.40 -12.37
C ALA A 127 3.26 1.07 -12.14
N LEU A 128 3.93 0.06 -11.59
CA LEU A 128 3.36 -1.22 -11.23
C LEU A 128 2.29 -1.05 -10.15
N ALA A 129 2.59 -0.31 -9.08
CA ALA A 129 1.64 0.03 -8.02
C ALA A 129 0.43 0.82 -8.54
N ALA A 130 0.61 1.58 -9.60
CA ALA A 130 -0.44 2.34 -10.28
C ALA A 130 -1.29 1.51 -11.24
N SER A 131 -0.86 0.28 -11.55
CA SER A 131 -1.49 -0.57 -12.55
C SER A 131 -2.91 -0.96 -12.12
N PRO A 132 -3.89 -0.95 -13.04
CA PRO A 132 -5.26 -1.36 -12.75
C PRO A 132 -5.40 -2.86 -12.45
N ARG A 133 -4.33 -3.67 -12.58
CA ARG A 133 -4.37 -5.13 -12.35
C ARG A 133 -5.00 -5.52 -11.00
N HIS A 134 -4.75 -4.74 -9.96
CA HIS A 134 -5.25 -5.01 -8.61
C HIS A 134 -6.75 -4.69 -8.46
N GLU A 135 -7.31 -3.91 -9.38
CA GLU A 135 -8.73 -3.55 -9.39
C GLU A 135 -9.60 -4.55 -10.16
N HIS A 136 -9.00 -5.50 -10.89
CA HIS A 136 -9.73 -6.43 -11.76
C HIS A 136 -10.85 -7.18 -11.02
N PRO A 137 -10.64 -7.78 -9.82
CA PRO A 137 -11.73 -8.45 -9.09
C PRO A 137 -12.88 -7.50 -8.71
N ALA A 138 -12.56 -6.26 -8.35
CA ALA A 138 -13.58 -5.27 -7.99
C ALA A 138 -14.39 -4.82 -9.21
N VAL A 139 -13.73 -4.63 -10.36
CA VAL A 139 -14.40 -4.31 -11.63
C VAL A 139 -15.30 -5.46 -12.08
N THR A 140 -14.81 -6.70 -12.03
CA THR A 140 -15.61 -7.89 -12.36
C THR A 140 -16.86 -7.99 -11.47
N ALA A 141 -16.71 -7.82 -10.14
CA ALA A 141 -17.84 -7.85 -9.22
C ALA A 141 -18.89 -6.75 -9.51
N LEU A 142 -18.46 -5.54 -9.91
CA LEU A 142 -19.37 -4.45 -10.31
C LEU A 142 -20.10 -4.79 -11.61
N LEU A 143 -19.42 -5.37 -12.59
CA LEU A 143 -20.02 -5.79 -13.86
C LEU A 143 -20.98 -6.97 -13.69
N ASP A 144 -20.70 -7.89 -12.77
CA ASP A 144 -21.55 -9.04 -12.45
C ASP A 144 -22.83 -8.64 -11.70
N ALA A 145 -22.79 -7.53 -10.94
CA ALA A 145 -23.97 -6.97 -10.30
C ALA A 145 -24.98 -6.39 -11.32
N VAL A 146 -24.55 -6.13 -12.56
CA VAL A 146 -25.42 -5.75 -13.67
C VAL A 146 -25.82 -7.02 -14.43
N ALA A 147 -27.07 -7.45 -14.26
CA ALA A 147 -27.56 -8.70 -14.83
C ALA A 147 -27.39 -8.75 -16.36
N ALA A 148 -26.89 -9.88 -16.87
CA ALA A 148 -27.01 -10.22 -18.28
C ALA A 148 -28.27 -11.09 -18.48
N PRO A 149 -29.19 -10.80 -19.43
CA PRO A 149 -29.21 -9.71 -20.41
C PRO A 149 -30.20 -8.60 -20.02
N ASP A 150 -29.75 -7.59 -19.28
CA ASP A 150 -30.56 -6.40 -19.05
C ASP A 150 -30.68 -5.59 -20.37
N PRO A 151 -31.89 -5.35 -20.90
CA PRO A 151 -32.07 -4.67 -22.20
C PRO A 151 -31.70 -3.19 -22.18
N VAL A 152 -31.58 -2.58 -20.99
CA VAL A 152 -31.23 -1.16 -20.82
C VAL A 152 -29.73 -1.01 -20.56
N TYR A 153 -29.16 -1.86 -19.71
CA TYR A 153 -27.79 -1.70 -19.20
C TYR A 153 -26.77 -2.67 -19.82
N GLY A 154 -27.22 -3.75 -20.46
CA GLY A 154 -26.35 -4.83 -20.96
C GLY A 154 -25.31 -4.37 -21.98
N ALA A 155 -25.70 -3.53 -22.93
CA ALA A 155 -24.77 -3.02 -23.95
C ALA A 155 -23.64 -2.16 -23.36
N ASP A 156 -23.95 -1.34 -22.34
CA ASP A 156 -22.94 -0.51 -21.65
C ASP A 156 -22.03 -1.36 -20.76
N ARG A 157 -22.58 -2.38 -20.09
CA ARG A 157 -21.81 -3.39 -19.35
C ARG A 157 -20.76 -4.05 -20.25
N ASP A 158 -21.17 -4.52 -21.42
CA ASP A 158 -20.28 -5.25 -22.34
C ASP A 158 -19.20 -4.32 -22.91
N ARG A 159 -19.53 -3.07 -23.25
CA ARG A 159 -18.56 -2.05 -23.68
C ARG A 159 -17.54 -1.72 -22.58
N LEU A 160 -17.98 -1.61 -21.33
CA LEU A 160 -17.10 -1.37 -20.20
C LEU A 160 -16.20 -2.56 -19.92
N ALA A 161 -16.71 -3.79 -20.03
CA ALA A 161 -15.92 -5.01 -19.90
C ALA A 161 -14.80 -5.06 -20.97
N GLU A 162 -15.15 -4.80 -22.23
CA GLU A 162 -14.17 -4.75 -23.33
C GLU A 162 -13.13 -3.65 -23.12
N ALA A 163 -13.56 -2.44 -22.74
CA ALA A 163 -12.66 -1.33 -22.47
C ALA A 163 -11.74 -1.58 -21.27
N TRP A 164 -12.22 -2.28 -20.24
CA TRP A 164 -11.40 -2.70 -19.09
C TRP A 164 -10.31 -3.69 -19.51
N VAL A 165 -10.65 -4.70 -20.32
CA VAL A 165 -9.67 -5.66 -20.86
C VAL A 165 -8.62 -4.95 -21.70
N ARG A 166 -9.04 -4.02 -22.57
CA ARG A 166 -8.13 -3.24 -23.41
C ARG A 166 -7.18 -2.36 -22.59
N ILE A 167 -7.68 -1.59 -21.62
CA ILE A 167 -6.80 -0.73 -20.81
C ILE A 167 -5.86 -1.54 -19.93
N ALA A 168 -6.29 -2.70 -19.43
CA ALA A 168 -5.41 -3.62 -18.70
C ALA A 168 -4.27 -4.14 -19.60
N ALA A 169 -4.57 -4.56 -20.84
CA ALA A 169 -3.56 -5.00 -21.81
C ALA A 169 -2.58 -3.87 -22.20
N ASP A 170 -3.07 -2.64 -22.37
CA ASP A 170 -2.23 -1.47 -22.65
C ASP A 170 -1.24 -1.18 -21.50
N TRP A 171 -1.68 -1.36 -20.26
CA TRP A 171 -0.85 -1.24 -19.07
C TRP A 171 0.20 -2.35 -18.98
N GLU A 172 -0.17 -3.61 -19.24
CA GLU A 172 0.79 -4.72 -19.26
C GLU A 172 1.86 -4.51 -20.34
N THR A 173 1.46 -4.07 -21.53
CA THR A 173 2.41 -3.72 -22.61
C THR A 173 3.34 -2.60 -22.17
N PHE A 174 2.79 -1.52 -21.61
CA PHE A 174 3.58 -0.40 -21.10
C PHE A 174 4.56 -0.83 -20.02
N LEU A 175 4.15 -1.67 -19.06
CA LEU A 175 5.03 -2.15 -18.00
C LEU A 175 6.12 -3.07 -18.56
N ALA A 176 5.80 -3.94 -19.53
CA ALA A 176 6.80 -4.76 -20.20
C ALA A 176 7.86 -3.92 -20.94
N ASP A 177 7.43 -2.86 -21.63
CA ASP A 177 8.34 -1.92 -22.32
C ASP A 177 9.15 -1.09 -21.32
N TYR A 178 8.53 -0.60 -20.25
CA TYR A 178 9.20 0.13 -19.16
C TYR A 178 10.28 -0.74 -18.51
N ARG A 179 9.96 -2.02 -18.24
CA ARG A 179 10.91 -2.99 -17.69
C ARG A 179 12.09 -3.20 -18.64
N ARG A 180 11.82 -3.40 -19.94
CA ARG A 180 12.88 -3.57 -20.97
C ARG A 180 13.77 -2.34 -21.12
N ALA A 181 13.22 -1.14 -20.90
CA ALA A 181 13.95 0.12 -20.94
C ALA A 181 14.65 0.47 -19.61
N SER A 182 14.41 -0.29 -18.54
CA SER A 182 15.06 -0.09 -17.25
C SER A 182 16.43 -0.77 -17.22
N PRO A 183 17.37 -0.27 -16.39
CA PRO A 183 18.64 -0.94 -16.08
C PRO A 183 18.51 -2.44 -15.85
N ASP A 184 19.49 -3.26 -16.24
CA ASP A 184 19.47 -4.69 -15.89
C ASP A 184 19.45 -4.89 -14.37
N ALA A 185 18.67 -5.87 -13.92
CA ALA A 185 18.45 -6.18 -12.51
C ALA A 185 19.75 -6.56 -11.79
N ASP A 186 20.53 -7.44 -12.43
CA ASP A 186 21.82 -7.91 -11.93
C ASP A 186 22.83 -6.76 -11.84
N LEU A 187 22.96 -5.95 -12.90
CA LEU A 187 23.81 -4.76 -12.88
C LEU A 187 23.40 -3.79 -11.77
N THR A 188 22.09 -3.62 -11.54
CA THR A 188 21.57 -2.76 -10.47
C THR A 188 21.92 -3.32 -9.09
N ALA A 189 21.74 -4.63 -8.87
CA ALA A 189 22.05 -5.28 -7.60
C ALA A 189 23.56 -5.24 -7.31
N THR A 190 24.38 -5.57 -8.30
CA THR A 190 25.85 -5.58 -8.20
C THR A 190 26.40 -4.17 -8.00
N ALA A 191 25.93 -3.16 -8.74
CA ALA A 191 26.33 -1.77 -8.52
C ALA A 191 25.90 -1.25 -7.14
N SER A 192 24.70 -1.63 -6.68
CA SER A 192 24.24 -1.29 -5.34
C SER A 192 25.13 -1.91 -4.27
N ALA A 193 25.44 -3.20 -4.38
CA ALA A 193 26.34 -3.92 -3.48
C ALA A 193 27.76 -3.32 -3.45
N ALA A 194 28.29 -2.88 -4.59
CA ALA A 194 29.59 -2.20 -4.68
C ALA A 194 29.59 -0.85 -3.94
N CYS A 195 28.56 -0.01 -4.13
CA CYS A 195 28.41 1.23 -3.35
C CYS A 195 28.35 0.94 -1.85
N ASP A 196 27.61 -0.10 -1.49
CA ASP A 196 27.39 -0.57 -0.14
C ASP A 196 28.68 -1.09 0.54
N GLU A 197 29.61 -1.64 -0.23
CA GLU A 197 30.93 -2.05 0.27
C GLU A 197 31.85 -0.83 0.41
N VAL A 198 31.92 0.01 -0.62
CA VAL A 198 32.81 1.17 -0.65
C VAL A 198 32.45 2.21 0.41
N ILE A 199 31.16 2.40 0.71
CA ILE A 199 30.71 3.36 1.74
C ILE A 199 31.16 2.98 3.16
N LYS A 200 31.54 1.71 3.40
CA LYS A 200 32.10 1.26 4.68
C LYS A 200 33.52 1.78 4.91
N ASN A 201 34.21 2.23 3.86
CA ASN A 201 35.57 2.75 3.97
C ASN A 201 35.56 4.10 4.73
N PRO A 202 36.09 4.17 5.96
CA PRO A 202 36.07 5.40 6.74
C PRO A 202 36.92 6.52 6.12
N ALA A 203 37.91 6.17 5.29
CA ALA A 203 38.74 7.14 4.59
C ALA A 203 37.91 7.97 3.58
N LEU A 204 36.96 7.33 2.89
CA LEU A 204 36.09 7.98 1.90
C LEU A 204 35.21 9.06 2.54
N ARG A 205 34.63 8.79 3.72
CA ARG A 205 33.87 9.81 4.44
C ARG A 205 34.77 10.95 4.93
N LYS A 206 35.94 10.64 5.46
CA LYS A 206 36.90 11.65 5.94
C LYS A 206 37.36 12.59 4.80
N GLU A 207 37.68 12.03 3.64
CA GLU A 207 38.10 12.77 2.46
C GLU A 207 36.95 13.63 1.89
N SER A 208 35.75 13.05 1.76
CA SER A 208 34.56 13.79 1.33
C SER A 208 34.24 14.97 2.25
N ASP A 209 34.31 14.76 3.57
CA ASP A 209 34.05 15.82 4.55
C ASP A 209 35.09 16.95 4.45
N LEU A 210 36.36 16.61 4.22
CA LEU A 210 37.44 17.58 4.02
C LEU A 210 37.16 18.45 2.78
N LEU A 211 36.84 17.82 1.64
CA LEU A 211 36.55 18.52 0.39
C LEU A 211 35.37 19.48 0.53
N SER A 212 34.27 19.04 1.15
CA SER A 212 33.10 19.89 1.38
C SER A 212 33.41 21.07 2.33
N ARG A 213 34.28 20.87 3.34
CA ARG A 213 34.69 21.96 4.24
C ARG A 213 35.56 23.01 3.55
N ILE A 214 36.46 22.62 2.64
CA ILE A 214 37.32 23.56 1.89
C ILE A 214 36.48 24.63 1.18
N VAL A 215 35.32 24.26 0.64
CA VAL A 215 34.40 25.19 -0.08
C VAL A 215 33.19 25.65 0.74
N GLY A 216 33.11 25.25 2.02
CA GLY A 216 31.98 25.55 2.89
C GLY A 216 30.64 25.01 2.38
N ASP A 217 30.64 23.82 1.77
CA ASP A 217 29.43 23.09 1.40
C ASP A 217 28.88 22.33 2.60
N VAL A 218 28.30 23.11 3.52
CA VAL A 218 27.71 22.64 4.77
C VAL A 218 26.24 23.02 4.84
N ASP A 219 25.44 22.19 5.48
CA ASP A 219 24.03 22.49 5.74
C ASP A 219 23.87 23.53 6.87
N ARG A 220 22.62 23.89 7.20
CA ARG A 220 22.30 24.85 8.29
C ARG A 220 22.77 24.41 9.69
N TRP A 221 23.13 23.13 9.85
CA TRP A 221 23.64 22.53 11.08
C TRP A 221 25.16 22.35 11.04
N ASN A 222 25.84 22.95 10.05
CA ASN A 222 27.26 22.84 9.80
C ASN A 222 27.72 21.40 9.53
N GLN A 223 26.83 20.53 9.04
CA GLN A 223 27.18 19.20 8.56
C GLN A 223 27.65 19.30 7.11
N ALA A 224 28.85 18.78 6.85
CA ALA A 224 29.42 18.73 5.50
C ALA A 224 28.53 17.90 4.57
N HIS A 225 28.31 18.40 3.35
CA HIS A 225 27.65 17.61 2.32
C HIS A 225 28.51 16.38 2.00
N PHE A 226 27.87 15.22 1.86
CA PHE A 226 28.58 13.99 1.54
C PHE A 226 28.81 13.87 0.02
N LEU A 227 29.79 14.63 -0.50
CA LEU A 227 30.18 14.65 -1.92
C LEU A 227 30.47 13.24 -2.48
N ALA A 228 31.12 12.38 -1.70
CA ALA A 228 31.32 10.99 -2.13
C ALA A 228 30.01 10.24 -2.34
N GLY A 229 28.98 10.50 -1.52
CA GLY A 229 27.63 9.96 -1.74
C GLY A 229 27.04 10.38 -3.08
N LEU A 230 27.23 11.63 -3.51
CA LEU A 230 26.81 12.10 -4.83
C LEU A 230 27.54 11.36 -5.96
N VAL A 231 28.86 11.19 -5.85
CA VAL A 231 29.70 10.47 -6.82
C VAL A 231 29.30 8.99 -6.90
N LEU A 232 29.08 8.33 -5.75
CA LEU A 232 28.62 6.95 -5.67
C LEU A 232 27.28 6.76 -6.38
N GLU A 233 26.32 7.66 -6.15
CA GLU A 233 25.01 7.61 -6.79
C GLU A 233 25.07 7.87 -8.30
N ALA A 234 25.90 8.83 -8.73
CA ALA A 234 26.10 9.09 -10.15
C ALA A 234 26.73 7.88 -10.85
N TRP A 235 27.77 7.29 -10.25
CA TRP A 235 28.40 6.07 -10.75
C TRP A 235 27.39 4.90 -10.81
N LYS A 236 26.58 4.70 -9.76
CA LYS A 236 25.57 3.64 -9.71
C LYS A 236 24.53 3.79 -10.84
N VAL A 237 24.08 5.02 -11.08
CA VAL A 237 23.14 5.33 -12.17
C VAL A 237 23.76 5.04 -13.54
N ALA A 238 25.01 5.47 -13.78
CA ALA A 238 25.71 5.20 -15.03
C ALA A 238 25.94 3.69 -15.24
N ARG A 239 26.36 2.99 -14.19
CA ARG A 239 26.55 1.53 -14.24
C ARG A 239 25.27 0.76 -14.49
N GLY A 240 24.17 1.16 -13.86
CA GLY A 240 22.86 0.58 -14.12
C GLY A 240 22.43 0.72 -15.59
N ARG A 241 22.84 1.80 -16.28
CA ARG A 241 22.59 1.97 -17.73
C ARG A 241 23.48 1.11 -18.63
N GLY A 242 24.44 0.39 -18.06
CA GLY A 242 25.44 -0.37 -18.82
C GLY A 242 26.61 0.46 -19.34
N ASP A 243 26.83 1.68 -18.82
CA ASP A 243 27.96 2.52 -19.24
C ASP A 243 29.30 1.82 -18.93
N THR A 244 30.32 2.08 -19.76
CA THR A 244 31.69 1.58 -19.55
C THR A 244 32.34 2.22 -18.31
N PRO A 245 33.45 1.67 -17.75
CA PRO A 245 34.15 2.29 -16.63
C PRO A 245 34.48 3.78 -16.87
N GLY A 246 34.95 4.11 -18.08
CA GLY A 246 35.26 5.48 -18.47
C GLY A 246 34.02 6.38 -18.59
N GLY A 247 32.90 5.83 -19.06
CA GLY A 247 31.61 6.54 -19.09
C GLY A 247 31.09 6.85 -17.68
N CYS A 248 31.19 5.87 -16.77
CA CYS A 248 30.78 6.03 -15.38
C CYS A 248 31.62 7.09 -14.65
N LEU A 249 32.94 7.07 -14.83
CA LEU A 249 33.84 8.10 -14.30
C LEU A 249 33.46 9.49 -14.85
N SER A 250 33.28 9.61 -16.16
CA SER A 250 32.95 10.88 -16.81
C SER A 250 31.63 11.44 -16.29
N PHE A 251 30.61 10.59 -16.14
CA PHE A 251 29.31 11.00 -15.61
C PHE A 251 29.38 11.41 -14.13
N ALA A 252 30.13 10.68 -13.31
CA ALA A 252 30.33 11.01 -11.91
C ALA A 252 31.07 12.34 -11.72
N LEU A 253 32.14 12.57 -12.50
CA LEU A 253 32.88 13.82 -12.50
C LEU A 253 32.01 14.99 -12.97
N ALA A 254 31.20 14.80 -14.02
CA ALA A 254 30.28 15.83 -14.49
C ALA A 254 29.22 16.19 -13.45
N THR A 255 28.69 15.19 -12.73
CA THR A 255 27.70 15.39 -11.67
C THR A 255 28.30 16.15 -10.48
N ALA A 256 29.50 15.76 -10.04
CA ALA A 256 30.23 16.45 -8.98
C ALA A 256 30.58 17.90 -9.39
N ALA A 257 31.06 18.12 -10.62
CA ALA A 257 31.34 19.45 -11.15
C ALA A 257 30.09 20.34 -11.16
N GLN A 258 28.93 19.80 -11.55
CA GLN A 258 27.68 20.55 -11.55
C GLN A 258 27.25 20.96 -10.13
N HIS A 259 27.41 20.07 -9.14
CA HIS A 259 27.11 20.38 -7.74
C HIS A 259 28.06 21.43 -7.15
N LEU A 260 29.35 21.35 -7.51
CA LEU A 260 30.38 22.28 -7.06
C LEU A 260 30.40 23.60 -7.86
N ALA A 261 29.61 23.72 -8.94
CA ALA A 261 29.58 24.91 -9.77
C ALA A 261 29.22 26.16 -8.94
N GLY A 262 30.09 27.18 -9.02
CA GLY A 262 29.93 28.43 -8.27
C GLY A 262 30.33 28.36 -6.79
N ARG A 263 30.84 27.22 -6.32
CA ARG A 263 31.48 27.12 -4.99
C ARG A 263 32.92 27.63 -5.08
N VAL A 264 33.35 28.35 -4.05
CA VAL A 264 34.69 28.95 -3.95
C VAL A 264 35.40 28.44 -2.72
N VAL A 265 36.74 28.36 -2.77
CA VAL A 265 37.54 27.96 -1.60
C VAL A 265 37.38 29.01 -0.50
N ARG A 266 36.94 28.55 0.68
CA ARG A 266 36.73 29.38 1.87
C ARG A 266 37.81 29.22 2.92
N ASP A 267 38.46 28.05 2.95
CA ASP A 267 39.52 27.75 3.92
C ASP A 267 40.74 27.16 3.21
N VAL A 268 41.73 28.02 2.94
CA VAL A 268 43.00 27.66 2.30
C VAL A 268 43.87 26.80 3.23
N SER A 269 43.66 26.87 4.55
CA SER A 269 44.46 26.08 5.52
C SER A 269 44.16 24.58 5.50
N LEU A 270 43.04 24.20 4.89
CA LEU A 270 42.63 22.81 4.68
C LEU A 270 43.20 22.20 3.39
N LEU A 271 43.87 23.00 2.55
CA LEU A 271 44.57 22.49 1.38
C LEU A 271 45.85 21.73 1.80
N PRO A 272 46.26 20.70 1.03
CA PRO A 272 47.38 19.85 1.39
C PRO A 272 48.72 20.58 1.36
N VAL A 273 49.64 20.10 2.21
CA VAL A 273 51.02 20.54 2.28
C VAL A 273 51.93 19.30 2.18
N PRO A 274 52.78 19.17 1.14
CA PRO A 274 52.95 20.09 0.01
C PRO A 274 51.74 20.12 -0.94
N SER A 275 51.59 21.21 -1.72
CA SER A 275 50.53 21.33 -2.73
C SER A 275 50.80 20.49 -3.97
N HIS A 276 49.75 20.07 -4.66
CA HIS A 276 49.83 19.25 -5.88
C HIS A 276 49.97 20.12 -7.13
N THR A 277 49.32 21.28 -7.15
CA THR A 277 49.46 22.26 -8.22
C THR A 277 50.54 23.27 -7.87
N ALA A 278 51.43 23.51 -8.83
CA ALA A 278 52.50 24.49 -8.67
C ALA A 278 51.93 25.91 -8.58
N TYR A 279 52.31 26.64 -7.53
CA TYR A 279 52.09 28.08 -7.47
C TYR A 279 53.23 28.79 -8.20
N ALA A 280 53.00 29.14 -9.48
CA ALA A 280 53.99 29.85 -10.30
C ALA A 280 54.04 31.38 -10.05
N GLY A 281 53.24 31.92 -9.12
CA GLY A 281 53.17 33.37 -8.83
C GLY A 281 52.45 34.22 -9.88
N GLU A 282 52.02 33.63 -11.00
CA GLU A 282 51.34 34.33 -12.11
C GLU A 282 49.82 34.48 -11.92
N CYS A 283 49.23 33.88 -10.88
CA CYS A 283 47.80 33.98 -10.56
C CYS A 283 47.58 34.46 -9.11
N SER A 284 46.37 34.97 -8.80
CA SER A 284 46.02 35.30 -7.42
C SER A 284 46.01 34.05 -6.53
N VAL A 285 46.19 34.23 -5.22
CA VAL A 285 46.11 33.14 -4.23
C VAL A 285 44.76 32.43 -4.29
N GLY A 286 43.67 33.18 -4.48
CA GLY A 286 42.33 32.61 -4.67
C GLY A 286 42.22 31.74 -5.92
N ALA A 287 42.73 32.21 -7.06
CA ALA A 287 42.73 31.45 -8.31
C ALA A 287 43.62 30.20 -8.23
N TRP A 288 44.74 30.26 -7.50
CA TRP A 288 45.54 29.06 -7.21
C TRP A 288 44.79 28.08 -6.32
N ALA A 289 44.20 28.57 -5.21
CA ALA A 289 43.46 27.73 -4.27
C ALA A 289 42.28 27.03 -4.96
N GLU A 290 41.57 27.73 -5.84
CA GLU A 290 40.52 27.14 -6.68
C GLU A 290 41.07 26.04 -7.58
N ARG A 291 42.21 26.25 -8.26
CA ARG A 291 42.85 25.20 -9.09
C ARG A 291 43.32 24.01 -8.28
N GLU A 292 43.88 24.23 -7.08
CA GLU A 292 44.28 23.15 -6.17
C GLU A 292 43.06 22.35 -5.74
N PHE A 293 42.00 23.01 -5.29
CA PHE A 293 40.75 22.33 -4.95
C PHE A 293 40.18 21.55 -6.15
N ASP A 294 40.22 22.14 -7.34
CA ASP A 294 39.78 21.52 -8.59
C ASP A 294 40.55 20.26 -8.96
N HIS A 295 41.83 20.19 -8.58
CA HIS A 295 42.63 18.98 -8.70
C HIS A 295 42.19 17.95 -7.66
N LEU A 296 42.08 18.35 -6.39
CA LEU A 296 41.78 17.46 -5.28
C LEU A 296 40.43 16.76 -5.40
N TRP A 297 39.34 17.50 -5.70
CA TRP A 297 38.03 16.86 -5.77
C TRP A 297 37.94 15.91 -6.96
N ARG A 298 38.61 16.20 -8.09
CA ARG A 298 38.67 15.32 -9.26
C ARG A 298 39.48 14.06 -8.97
N GLU A 299 40.62 14.20 -8.30
CA GLU A 299 41.44 13.08 -7.87
C GLU A 299 40.68 12.18 -6.89
N GLY A 300 40.06 12.77 -5.85
CA GLY A 300 39.24 12.06 -4.88
C GLY A 300 38.06 11.33 -5.54
N ALA A 301 37.29 12.02 -6.38
CA ALA A 301 36.18 11.41 -7.12
C ALA A 301 36.64 10.27 -8.04
N THR A 302 37.80 10.42 -8.70
CA THR A 302 38.40 9.36 -9.52
C THR A 302 38.81 8.16 -8.66
N GLY A 303 39.43 8.40 -7.51
CA GLY A 303 39.80 7.36 -6.54
C GLY A 303 38.58 6.61 -6.00
N TRP A 304 37.49 7.31 -5.67
CA TRP A 304 36.25 6.69 -5.22
C TRP A 304 35.60 5.83 -6.33
N VAL A 305 35.59 6.32 -7.57
CA VAL A 305 35.11 5.53 -8.72
C VAL A 305 35.99 4.29 -8.93
N GLN A 306 37.31 4.40 -8.79
CA GLN A 306 38.20 3.23 -8.89
C GLN A 306 37.89 2.18 -7.81
N LEU A 307 37.64 2.60 -6.56
CA LEU A 307 37.21 1.69 -5.49
C LEU A 307 35.88 0.99 -5.83
N LEU A 308 34.93 1.72 -6.42
CA LEU A 308 33.65 1.16 -6.86
C LEU A 308 33.84 0.16 -8.00
N GLU A 309 34.70 0.45 -8.96
CA GLU A 309 35.06 -0.45 -10.05
C GLU A 309 35.70 -1.74 -9.57
N ASP A 310 36.59 -1.65 -8.58
CA ASP A 310 37.26 -2.80 -7.99
C ASP A 310 36.27 -3.66 -7.18
N ALA A 311 35.40 -3.02 -6.39
CA ALA A 311 34.33 -3.70 -5.66
C ALA A 311 33.32 -4.38 -6.61
N TYR A 312 32.97 -3.71 -7.71
CA TYR A 312 32.06 -4.21 -8.74
C TYR A 312 32.61 -5.44 -9.47
N ARG A 313 33.94 -5.53 -9.66
CA ARG A 313 34.62 -6.67 -10.29
C ARG A 313 35.01 -7.79 -9.31
N GLY A 314 34.72 -7.60 -8.01
CA GLY A 314 35.07 -8.56 -6.97
C GLY A 314 34.52 -9.98 -7.22
N PRO A 315 34.99 -10.99 -6.45
CA PRO A 315 34.70 -12.41 -6.70
C PRO A 315 33.23 -12.84 -6.61
N GLY A 316 32.30 -11.92 -6.35
CA GLY A 316 30.85 -12.14 -6.47
C GLY A 316 30.38 -11.99 -7.90
N GLY A 317 30.88 -12.82 -8.82
CA GLY A 317 30.45 -12.86 -10.23
C GLY A 317 28.93 -13.03 -10.39
N PRO A 318 28.39 -12.90 -11.62
CA PRO A 318 26.94 -12.90 -11.88
C PRO A 318 26.31 -14.06 -11.13
N GLY A 319 25.47 -13.73 -10.15
CA GLY A 319 25.01 -14.75 -9.22
C GLY A 319 24.10 -15.74 -9.94
N SER A 320 23.98 -16.94 -9.36
CA SER A 320 23.23 -18.02 -9.97
C SER A 320 21.80 -17.60 -10.35
N ASP A 321 21.35 -18.04 -11.54
CA ASP A 321 19.95 -17.96 -11.98
C ASP A 321 19.02 -18.84 -11.13
N ASP A 322 19.58 -19.62 -10.21
CA ASP A 322 18.83 -20.39 -9.22
C ASP A 322 17.82 -19.49 -8.51
N GLN A 323 16.56 -19.91 -8.55
CA GLN A 323 15.48 -19.14 -7.93
C GLN A 323 15.46 -19.33 -6.41
N ARG A 324 14.96 -18.31 -5.73
CA ARG A 324 14.67 -18.27 -4.29
C ARG A 324 13.34 -17.57 -4.09
N LEU A 325 12.50 -18.11 -3.21
CA LEU A 325 11.35 -17.37 -2.73
C LEU A 325 11.82 -16.31 -1.73
N VAL A 326 11.31 -15.08 -1.88
CA VAL A 326 11.60 -13.97 -0.97
C VAL A 326 10.30 -13.28 -0.62
N MET A 327 10.02 -13.14 0.67
CA MET A 327 8.93 -12.30 1.15
C MET A 327 9.43 -10.86 1.30
N VAL A 328 8.73 -9.94 0.64
CA VAL A 328 8.98 -8.50 0.68
C VAL A 328 7.83 -7.83 1.42
N ALA A 329 8.11 -7.30 2.60
CA ALA A 329 7.19 -6.44 3.34
C ALA A 329 7.24 -5.00 2.81
N ASN A 330 6.27 -4.17 3.21
CA ASN A 330 6.15 -2.78 2.77
C ASN A 330 6.03 -2.60 1.25
N TRP A 331 5.44 -3.58 0.57
CA TRP A 331 5.04 -3.45 -0.82
C TRP A 331 3.94 -2.40 -0.96
N PRO A 332 3.89 -1.60 -2.06
CA PRO A 332 4.88 -1.54 -3.14
C PRO A 332 6.13 -0.72 -2.77
N LEU A 333 7.26 -1.08 -3.41
CA LEU A 333 8.59 -0.47 -3.21
C LEU A 333 8.73 0.89 -3.91
N THR A 334 7.96 1.88 -3.46
CA THR A 334 7.82 3.19 -4.14
C THR A 334 8.53 4.33 -3.42
N ARG A 335 9.08 4.12 -2.22
CA ARG A 335 9.70 5.20 -1.45
C ARG A 335 11.16 5.43 -1.86
N PRO A 336 11.72 6.61 -1.57
CA PRO A 336 13.15 6.87 -1.76
C PRO A 336 14.04 5.84 -1.05
N VAL A 337 13.64 5.36 0.14
CA VAL A 337 14.37 4.33 0.88
C VAL A 337 14.34 2.96 0.18
N ASP A 338 13.27 2.67 -0.57
CA ASP A 338 13.10 1.39 -1.27
C ASP A 338 13.85 1.34 -2.61
N ARG A 339 14.48 2.44 -3.03
CA ARG A 339 15.06 2.60 -4.38
C ARG A 339 16.00 1.46 -4.78
N ASP A 340 16.84 1.01 -3.84
CA ASP A 340 17.85 -0.03 -4.10
C ASP A 340 17.25 -1.46 -4.08
N LEU A 341 15.99 -1.60 -3.63
CA LEU A 341 15.19 -2.84 -3.71
C LEU A 341 14.14 -2.78 -4.82
N ALA A 342 13.84 -1.61 -5.40
CA ALA A 342 12.73 -1.42 -6.31
C ALA A 342 12.82 -2.30 -7.57
N TYR A 343 14.02 -2.77 -7.94
CA TYR A 343 14.20 -3.72 -9.05
C TYR A 343 13.51 -5.05 -8.79
N LEU A 344 13.28 -5.43 -7.53
CA LEU A 344 12.52 -6.63 -7.18
C LEU A 344 11.09 -6.60 -7.73
N ALA A 345 10.54 -5.41 -8.02
CA ALA A 345 9.21 -5.24 -8.61
C ALA A 345 9.02 -5.95 -9.95
N GLN A 346 10.11 -6.28 -10.66
CA GLN A 346 10.05 -6.93 -11.96
C GLN A 346 9.73 -8.43 -11.90
N TYR A 347 9.96 -9.04 -10.74
CA TYR A 347 9.85 -10.48 -10.54
C TYR A 347 8.41 -10.89 -10.25
N GLU A 348 8.11 -12.15 -10.56
CA GLU A 348 6.77 -12.69 -10.43
C GLU A 348 6.36 -12.83 -8.96
N GLN A 349 5.14 -12.37 -8.66
CA GLN A 349 4.52 -12.57 -7.36
C GLN A 349 3.88 -13.96 -7.31
N HIS A 350 4.22 -14.74 -6.28
CA HIS A 350 3.60 -16.02 -5.97
C HIS A 350 2.63 -15.87 -4.78
N GLY A 351 1.37 -16.25 -5.00
CA GLY A 351 0.32 -16.16 -3.97
C GLY A 351 -0.24 -14.74 -3.77
N PRO A 352 -1.11 -14.55 -2.76
CA PRO A 352 -1.78 -13.28 -2.52
C PRO A 352 -0.86 -12.25 -1.86
N ALA A 353 -1.15 -10.97 -2.09
CA ALA A 353 -0.59 -9.90 -1.29
C ALA A 353 -1.36 -9.84 0.05
N VAL A 354 -0.65 -9.92 1.17
CA VAL A 354 -1.26 -9.95 2.50
C VAL A 354 -1.04 -8.64 3.26
N PRO A 355 -1.93 -8.26 4.19
CA PRO A 355 -1.75 -7.05 5.00
C PRO A 355 -0.41 -7.04 5.76
N ALA A 356 0.28 -5.89 5.76
CA ALA A 356 1.51 -5.67 6.51
C ALA A 356 1.51 -4.37 7.34
N GLY A 357 0.38 -3.64 7.35
CA GLY A 357 0.19 -2.41 8.11
C GLY A 357 -0.06 -1.18 7.23
N ARG A 358 0.36 -0.01 7.71
CA ARG A 358 0.19 1.26 7.00
C ARG A 358 1.40 2.15 7.19
N ARG A 359 1.69 2.98 6.20
CA ARG A 359 2.84 3.87 6.23
C ARG A 359 2.45 5.29 5.82
N PRO A 360 3.17 6.35 6.26
CA PRO A 360 2.81 7.72 5.88
C PRO A 360 2.89 7.93 4.37
N LEU A 361 1.93 8.66 3.80
CA LEU A 361 2.01 9.15 2.42
C LEU A 361 3.12 10.19 2.33
N VAL A 362 4.10 9.95 1.45
CA VAL A 362 5.20 10.89 1.19
C VAL A 362 4.86 11.68 -0.08
N GLY A 363 4.50 12.95 0.06
CA GLY A 363 4.17 13.85 -1.06
C GLY A 363 3.88 15.30 -0.64
N ASP A 364 3.51 16.15 -1.59
CA ASP A 364 3.28 17.61 -1.42
C ASP A 364 2.15 17.97 -0.44
N TYR A 365 1.38 16.98 0.03
CA TYR A 365 0.26 17.14 0.95
C TYR A 365 0.63 16.85 2.42
N GLY A 366 1.88 17.08 2.83
CA GLY A 366 2.28 17.01 4.24
C GLY A 366 2.11 15.63 4.92
N PRO A 367 2.41 15.53 6.23
CA PRO A 367 2.46 14.26 6.97
C PRO A 367 1.09 13.67 7.34
N TRP A 368 -0.01 14.10 6.70
CA TRP A 368 -1.38 13.83 7.18
C TRP A 368 -2.12 12.70 6.46
N GLY A 369 -1.43 11.93 5.63
CA GLY A 369 -2.00 10.78 4.93
C GLY A 369 -1.29 9.48 5.29
N TRP A 370 -2.03 8.36 5.27
CA TRP A 370 -1.49 7.00 5.40
C TRP A 370 -1.86 6.20 4.16
N GLU A 371 -0.98 5.30 3.75
CA GLU A 371 -1.27 4.30 2.71
C GLU A 371 -1.06 2.87 3.26
N PRO A 372 -1.89 1.91 2.85
CA PRO A 372 -1.69 0.49 3.20
C PRO A 372 -0.35 -0.03 2.70
N THR A 373 0.25 -0.94 3.46
CA THR A 373 1.41 -1.74 3.05
C THR A 373 1.08 -3.21 2.98
N TRP A 374 1.58 -3.88 1.95
CA TRP A 374 1.40 -5.31 1.80
C TRP A 374 2.71 -6.07 1.99
N SER A 375 2.59 -7.35 2.32
CA SER A 375 3.66 -8.33 2.15
C SER A 375 3.34 -9.18 0.93
N VAL A 376 4.32 -9.34 0.05
CA VAL A 376 4.21 -10.19 -1.15
C VAL A 376 5.34 -11.20 -1.15
N VAL A 377 5.13 -12.36 -1.76
CA VAL A 377 6.18 -13.35 -1.98
C VAL A 377 6.55 -13.33 -3.46
N LEU A 378 7.84 -13.21 -3.74
CA LEU A 378 8.40 -13.16 -5.08
C LEU A 378 9.31 -14.37 -5.32
N ALA A 379 9.36 -14.87 -6.55
CA ALA A 379 10.45 -15.74 -6.99
C ALA A 379 11.53 -14.89 -7.64
N VAL A 380 12.71 -14.87 -7.04
CA VAL A 380 13.83 -14.02 -7.48
C VAL A 380 15.09 -14.86 -7.65
N PRO A 381 16.02 -14.48 -8.54
CA PRO A 381 17.34 -15.11 -8.62
C PRO A 381 18.11 -15.01 -7.28
N ALA A 382 19.01 -15.96 -7.03
CA ALA A 382 19.75 -16.05 -5.78
C ALA A 382 20.60 -14.80 -5.47
N PHE A 383 21.11 -14.12 -6.51
CA PHE A 383 21.83 -12.85 -6.34
C PHE A 383 20.93 -11.76 -5.75
N ALA A 384 19.69 -11.67 -6.22
CA ALA A 384 18.72 -10.66 -5.80
C ALA A 384 18.27 -10.93 -4.36
N ALA A 385 18.04 -12.20 -4.02
CA ALA A 385 17.73 -12.61 -2.64
C ALA A 385 18.86 -12.27 -1.67
N THR A 386 20.11 -12.57 -2.04
CA THR A 386 21.30 -12.26 -1.23
C THR A 386 21.45 -10.76 -1.03
N HIS A 387 21.44 -9.98 -2.11
CA HIS A 387 21.55 -8.52 -2.06
C HIS A 387 20.45 -7.90 -1.19
N ALA A 388 19.19 -8.33 -1.37
CA ALA A 388 18.07 -7.81 -0.61
C ALA A 388 18.19 -8.12 0.90
N ALA A 389 18.58 -9.35 1.25
CA ALA A 389 18.77 -9.76 2.63
C ALA A 389 19.90 -8.99 3.33
N GLU A 390 21.03 -8.80 2.63
CA GLU A 390 22.15 -8.02 3.16
C GLU A 390 21.79 -6.56 3.39
N LEU A 391 21.10 -5.94 2.43
CA LEU A 391 20.69 -4.53 2.53
C LEU A 391 19.74 -4.30 3.71
N THR A 392 18.74 -5.15 3.86
CA THR A 392 17.77 -5.11 4.97
C THR A 392 18.43 -5.36 6.33
N ALA A 393 19.32 -6.36 6.44
CA ALA A 393 20.05 -6.64 7.68
C ALA A 393 20.88 -5.44 8.16
N ARG A 394 21.48 -4.69 7.22
CA ARG A 394 22.26 -3.47 7.52
C ARG A 394 21.38 -2.32 8.00
N ARG A 395 20.21 -2.14 7.39
CA ARG A 395 19.23 -1.12 7.78
C ARG A 395 18.53 -1.42 9.10
N ARG A 396 18.69 -2.66 9.61
CA ARG A 396 17.98 -3.18 10.79
C ARG A 396 16.46 -3.08 10.64
N ASP A 397 15.99 -3.17 9.40
CA ASP A 397 14.56 -3.33 9.09
C ASP A 397 14.25 -4.82 8.86
N GLN A 398 12.98 -5.20 8.99
CA GLN A 398 12.49 -6.56 8.72
C GLN A 398 11.79 -6.63 7.36
N GLN A 399 12.27 -5.84 6.38
CA GLN A 399 11.60 -5.70 5.09
C GLN A 399 11.68 -6.97 4.23
N ILE A 400 12.72 -7.78 4.39
CA ILE A 400 13.00 -8.96 3.57
C ILE A 400 13.11 -10.20 4.44
N THR A 401 12.40 -11.27 4.06
CA THR A 401 12.58 -12.62 4.61
C THR A 401 12.89 -13.60 3.48
N VAL A 402 14.08 -14.21 3.55
CA VAL A 402 14.50 -15.21 2.56
C VAL A 402 13.83 -16.54 2.85
N GLY A 403 13.17 -17.10 1.84
CA GLY A 403 12.47 -18.37 1.89
C GLY A 403 13.23 -19.52 1.23
N PRO A 404 12.56 -20.67 1.02
CA PRO A 404 13.16 -21.83 0.39
C PRO A 404 13.38 -21.63 -1.11
N VAL A 405 14.12 -22.56 -1.70
CA VAL A 405 14.19 -22.74 -3.15
C VAL A 405 12.80 -23.16 -3.65
N PRO A 406 12.25 -22.54 -4.71
CA PRO A 406 11.03 -23.02 -5.36
C PRO A 406 11.18 -24.51 -5.72
N ALA A 407 10.12 -25.27 -5.51
CA ALA A 407 10.06 -26.67 -5.92
C ALA A 407 9.94 -26.78 -7.44
N ASP A 408 10.36 -27.93 -7.99
CA ASP A 408 10.24 -28.23 -9.43
C ASP A 408 8.78 -28.22 -9.90
N ASP A 409 7.82 -28.50 -9.01
CA ASP A 409 6.41 -28.45 -9.31
C ASP A 409 5.74 -27.11 -8.87
N PRO A 410 4.93 -26.48 -9.74
CA PRO A 410 4.31 -25.19 -9.44
C PRO A 410 3.39 -25.20 -8.21
N ALA A 411 2.72 -26.32 -7.93
CA ALA A 411 1.78 -26.43 -6.83
C ALA A 411 2.50 -26.35 -5.47
N SER A 412 3.61 -27.07 -5.31
CA SER A 412 4.46 -27.01 -4.12
C SER A 412 5.10 -25.64 -3.95
N THR A 413 5.53 -24.99 -5.05
CA THR A 413 6.03 -23.61 -4.99
C THR A 413 4.97 -22.64 -4.47
N ILE A 414 3.72 -22.77 -4.92
CA ILE A 414 2.60 -21.98 -4.39
C ILE A 414 2.39 -22.28 -2.90
N GLU A 415 2.41 -23.54 -2.47
CA GLU A 415 2.26 -23.88 -1.04
C GLU A 415 3.40 -23.32 -0.18
N GLN A 416 4.64 -23.34 -0.67
CA GLN A 416 5.78 -22.70 -0.01
C GLN A 416 5.60 -21.17 0.09
N ALA A 417 5.12 -20.54 -0.98
CA ALA A 417 4.83 -19.10 -0.98
C ALA A 417 3.70 -18.75 -0.01
N LEU A 418 2.63 -19.55 0.04
CA LEU A 418 1.55 -19.38 1.03
C LEU A 418 2.06 -19.60 2.46
N ALA A 419 2.99 -20.55 2.68
CA ALA A 419 3.60 -20.75 4.00
C ALA A 419 4.42 -19.53 4.44
N LEU A 420 5.19 -18.93 3.54
CA LEU A 420 5.88 -17.66 3.80
C LEU A 420 4.88 -16.54 4.08
N ALA A 421 3.85 -16.36 3.25
CA ALA A 421 2.84 -15.31 3.44
C ALA A 421 2.14 -15.40 4.81
N ARG A 422 1.90 -16.62 5.32
CA ARG A 422 1.32 -16.84 6.66
C ARG A 422 2.22 -16.34 7.81
N THR A 423 3.53 -16.19 7.58
CA THR A 423 4.44 -15.61 8.56
C THR A 423 4.26 -14.09 8.71
N ALA A 424 3.87 -13.40 7.63
CA ALA A 424 3.52 -11.98 7.66
C ALA A 424 2.08 -11.73 8.09
N TYR A 425 1.13 -12.56 7.64
CA TYR A 425 -0.28 -12.45 8.03
C TYR A 425 -0.93 -13.83 8.09
N PRO A 426 -1.39 -14.30 9.26
CA PRO A 426 -1.75 -15.71 9.45
C PRO A 426 -3.06 -16.12 8.75
N TYR A 427 -3.91 -15.17 8.37
CA TYR A 427 -5.21 -15.45 7.76
C TYR A 427 -5.17 -15.26 6.23
N LEU A 428 -5.25 -16.35 5.47
CA LEU A 428 -5.41 -16.34 4.02
C LEU A 428 -6.86 -16.70 3.63
N VAL A 429 -7.43 -15.98 2.67
CA VAL A 429 -8.82 -16.19 2.22
C VAL A 429 -8.95 -17.55 1.54
N GLU A 430 -7.91 -18.00 0.85
CA GLU A 430 -7.80 -19.28 0.17
C GLU A 430 -7.93 -20.46 1.14
N ASP A 431 -7.38 -20.34 2.36
CA ASP A 431 -7.50 -21.37 3.41
C ASP A 431 -8.96 -21.57 3.84
N ALA A 432 -9.70 -20.48 3.96
CA ALA A 432 -11.10 -20.52 4.32
C ALA A 432 -12.00 -20.96 3.15
N ALA A 433 -11.64 -20.60 1.92
CA ALA A 433 -12.33 -21.02 0.70
C ALA A 433 -12.21 -22.54 0.47
N ALA A 434 -11.03 -23.11 0.73
CA ALA A 434 -10.75 -24.54 0.59
C ALA A 434 -11.61 -25.44 1.49
N ASP A 435 -12.21 -24.90 2.56
CA ASP A 435 -13.17 -25.63 3.40
C ASP A 435 -14.45 -26.00 2.64
N GLY A 436 -14.83 -25.18 1.65
CA GLY A 436 -16.13 -25.23 1.00
C GLY A 436 -17.24 -24.49 1.76
N ILE A 437 -18.27 -24.06 1.03
CA ILE A 437 -19.38 -23.22 1.50
C ILE A 437 -20.20 -23.90 2.62
N ARG A 438 -20.26 -25.24 2.62
CA ARG A 438 -21.04 -26.04 3.57
C ARG A 438 -20.23 -26.53 4.78
N ALA A 439 -18.98 -26.11 4.92
CA ALA A 439 -18.15 -26.54 6.04
C ALA A 439 -18.72 -26.07 7.39
N ARG A 440 -18.59 -26.92 8.40
CA ARG A 440 -18.93 -26.59 9.79
C ARG A 440 -17.73 -26.00 10.53
N PRO A 441 -17.95 -25.29 11.65
CA PRO A 441 -16.88 -24.94 12.57
C PRO A 441 -16.08 -26.18 12.99
N SER A 442 -14.77 -26.05 13.16
CA SER A 442 -13.94 -27.18 13.60
C SER A 442 -14.23 -27.52 15.07
N ARG A 443 -13.81 -28.71 15.52
CA ARG A 443 -13.91 -29.07 16.95
C ARG A 443 -13.17 -28.08 17.84
N ALA A 444 -12.03 -27.54 17.39
CA ALA A 444 -11.27 -26.54 18.12
C ALA A 444 -12.05 -25.23 18.25
N VAL A 445 -12.69 -24.76 17.17
CA VAL A 445 -13.55 -23.57 17.20
C VAL A 445 -14.77 -23.78 18.10
N ILE A 446 -15.48 -24.91 17.98
CA ILE A 446 -16.64 -25.23 18.82
C ILE A 446 -16.24 -25.25 20.29
N ARG A 447 -15.13 -25.91 20.63
CA ARG A 447 -14.61 -25.95 21.99
C ARG A 447 -14.25 -24.54 22.49
N ALA A 448 -13.53 -23.76 21.69
CA ALA A 448 -13.12 -22.41 22.06
C ALA A 448 -14.32 -21.47 22.26
N ARG A 449 -15.40 -21.63 21.48
CA ARG A 449 -16.66 -20.92 21.68
C ARG A 449 -17.38 -21.40 22.94
N GLY A 450 -17.43 -22.71 23.18
CA GLY A 450 -18.04 -23.31 24.36
C GLY A 450 -17.36 -22.92 25.69
N GLU A 451 -16.03 -22.86 25.72
CA GLU A 451 -15.26 -22.35 26.87
C GLU A 451 -15.54 -20.88 27.18
N ARG A 452 -16.03 -20.14 26.18
CA ARG A 452 -16.27 -18.71 26.25
C ARG A 452 -17.74 -18.38 26.54
N ARG A 453 -18.71 -19.15 26.04
CA ARG A 453 -20.14 -18.95 26.33
C ARG A 453 -20.46 -19.33 27.79
N PRO A 454 -20.91 -18.42 28.68
CA PRO A 454 -21.70 -18.85 29.82
C PRO A 454 -23.05 -19.39 29.29
N ALA A 455 -23.70 -20.25 30.07
CA ALA A 455 -24.77 -21.16 29.64
C ALA A 455 -25.96 -20.58 28.84
N HIS A 456 -26.10 -19.27 28.64
CA HIS A 456 -27.31 -18.69 28.05
C HIS A 456 -27.19 -17.46 27.13
N ASP A 457 -26.04 -17.02 26.57
CA ASP A 457 -26.06 -15.92 25.57
C ASP A 457 -24.87 -15.87 24.59
N ASN A 458 -25.07 -15.22 23.44
CA ASN A 458 -24.06 -14.98 22.38
C ASN A 458 -23.14 -13.78 22.67
N VAL A 459 -23.15 -13.28 23.91
CA VAL A 459 -22.40 -12.12 24.40
C VAL A 459 -21.73 -12.48 25.72
N ILE A 460 -20.42 -12.26 25.81
CA ILE A 460 -19.60 -12.64 26.97
C ILE A 460 -19.02 -11.41 27.63
N ARG A 461 -19.05 -11.36 28.96
CA ARG A 461 -18.39 -10.32 29.75
C ARG A 461 -16.91 -10.62 29.92
N LEU A 462 -16.06 -9.80 29.30
CA LEU A 462 -14.61 -9.80 29.47
C LEU A 462 -14.15 -8.97 30.67
N ARG A 463 -14.98 -8.02 31.14
CA ARG A 463 -14.73 -7.17 32.33
C ARG A 463 -16.01 -7.01 33.16
N PRO A 464 -15.94 -6.66 34.46
CA PRO A 464 -17.13 -6.35 35.26
C PRO A 464 -17.96 -5.25 34.60
N ALA A 465 -19.22 -5.54 34.30
CA ALA A 465 -20.19 -4.59 33.78
C ALA A 465 -21.51 -4.77 34.56
N PRO A 466 -22.25 -3.69 34.85
CA PRO A 466 -23.59 -3.78 35.43
C PRO A 466 -24.49 -4.65 34.56
N HIS A 467 -25.59 -5.17 35.11
CA HIS A 467 -26.47 -6.06 34.35
C HIS A 467 -27.04 -5.32 33.13
N VAL A 468 -26.54 -5.68 31.94
CA VAL A 468 -26.99 -5.09 30.69
C VAL A 468 -28.04 -6.00 30.06
N SER A 469 -29.18 -5.45 29.64
CA SER A 469 -30.20 -6.18 28.89
C SER A 469 -29.78 -6.37 27.43
N SER A 470 -30.08 -7.55 26.88
CA SER A 470 -29.80 -7.86 25.48
C SER A 470 -30.53 -6.88 24.54
N GLY A 471 -29.83 -6.41 23.51
CA GLY A 471 -30.31 -5.42 22.55
C GLY A 471 -30.37 -3.98 23.09
N SER A 472 -29.75 -3.67 24.24
CA SER A 472 -29.72 -2.31 24.78
C SER A 472 -28.59 -1.45 24.20
N ARG A 473 -28.69 -0.13 24.36
CA ARG A 473 -27.61 0.80 24.01
C ARG A 473 -26.36 0.58 24.86
N ASP A 474 -26.55 0.20 26.12
CA ASP A 474 -25.46 -0.08 27.06
C ASP A 474 -24.69 -1.34 26.66
N GLU A 475 -25.35 -2.32 26.02
CA GLU A 475 -24.68 -3.51 25.49
C GLU A 475 -23.80 -3.14 24.32
N ALA A 476 -24.36 -2.40 23.36
CA ALA A 476 -23.60 -1.90 22.22
C ALA A 476 -22.37 -1.06 22.66
N TRP A 477 -22.52 -0.24 23.71
CA TRP A 477 -21.41 0.53 24.27
C TRP A 477 -20.37 -0.34 24.99
N ALA A 478 -20.81 -1.31 25.80
CA ALA A 478 -19.91 -2.26 26.45
C ALA A 478 -19.12 -3.10 25.43
N TRP A 479 -19.71 -3.43 24.28
CA TRP A 479 -19.01 -4.12 23.20
C TRP A 479 -17.96 -3.21 22.56
N CYS A 480 -18.28 -1.93 22.33
CA CYS A 480 -17.34 -0.94 21.78
C CYS A 480 -16.08 -0.79 22.65
N GLU A 481 -16.26 -0.77 23.98
CA GLU A 481 -15.16 -0.66 24.96
C GLU A 481 -14.41 -1.98 25.21
N GLY A 482 -14.73 -3.04 24.45
CA GLY A 482 -14.14 -4.35 24.62
C GLY A 482 -14.44 -5.02 25.97
N ARG A 483 -15.48 -4.56 26.68
CA ARG A 483 -15.96 -5.19 27.92
C ARG A 483 -16.77 -6.44 27.66
N ILE A 484 -17.34 -6.57 26.45
CA ILE A 484 -18.00 -7.79 26.00
C ILE A 484 -17.52 -8.27 24.62
N SER A 485 -17.57 -9.57 24.39
CA SER A 485 -17.32 -10.20 23.08
C SER A 485 -18.59 -10.81 22.52
N TRP A 486 -18.77 -10.68 21.21
CA TRP A 486 -19.76 -11.42 20.45
C TRP A 486 -19.22 -12.77 19.98
N ILE A 487 -20.05 -13.83 20.03
CA ILE A 487 -19.71 -15.18 19.55
C ILE A 487 -20.72 -15.68 18.51
N PRO A 488 -20.27 -16.21 17.35
CA PRO A 488 -21.18 -16.85 16.39
C PRO A 488 -21.77 -18.16 16.92
N ASP A 489 -22.97 -18.53 16.45
CA ASP A 489 -23.60 -19.83 16.72
C ASP A 489 -22.78 -21.00 16.11
N ASP A 490 -22.93 -22.22 16.66
CA ASP A 490 -22.29 -23.44 16.12
C ASP A 490 -23.20 -24.21 15.15
N GLY A 491 -24.49 -23.89 15.14
CA GLY A 491 -25.53 -24.57 14.38
C GLY A 491 -25.70 -24.05 12.95
N ALA A 492 -26.38 -24.82 12.11
CA ALA A 492 -26.59 -24.49 10.70
C ALA A 492 -27.59 -23.33 10.46
N THR A 493 -28.33 -22.90 11.49
CA THR A 493 -29.28 -21.78 11.47
C THR A 493 -28.74 -20.66 12.37
N GLU A 494 -27.73 -19.95 11.89
CA GLU A 494 -26.99 -18.88 12.60
C GLU A 494 -27.81 -17.57 12.73
N THR A 495 -29.12 -17.66 12.99
CA THR A 495 -30.02 -16.50 12.94
C THR A 495 -29.99 -15.68 14.23
N ALA A 496 -29.74 -16.29 15.39
CA ALA A 496 -29.82 -15.61 16.68
C ALA A 496 -28.55 -14.82 17.00
N ALA A 497 -27.36 -15.43 16.91
CA ALA A 497 -26.09 -14.73 17.10
C ALA A 497 -25.93 -13.56 16.13
N ALA A 498 -26.27 -13.79 14.86
CA ALA A 498 -26.05 -12.78 13.84
C ALA A 498 -27.06 -11.61 13.94
N ALA A 499 -28.30 -11.89 14.38
CA ALA A 499 -29.26 -10.84 14.75
C ALA A 499 -28.78 -10.01 15.95
N ALA A 500 -28.13 -10.63 16.94
CA ALA A 500 -27.56 -9.92 18.09
C ALA A 500 -26.43 -8.97 17.66
N LEU A 501 -25.49 -9.41 16.83
CA LEU A 501 -24.44 -8.54 16.30
C LEU A 501 -25.02 -7.39 15.47
N THR A 502 -25.93 -7.70 14.54
CA THR A 502 -26.61 -6.69 13.71
C THR A 502 -27.37 -5.68 14.57
N GLY A 503 -28.03 -6.14 15.64
CA GLY A 503 -28.71 -5.31 16.62
C GLY A 503 -27.76 -4.36 17.36
N MET A 504 -26.61 -4.86 17.83
CA MET A 504 -25.59 -4.02 18.47
C MET A 504 -25.05 -2.97 17.50
N LEU A 505 -24.64 -3.38 16.29
CA LEU A 505 -24.08 -2.48 15.27
C LEU A 505 -25.05 -1.39 14.85
N ALA A 506 -26.35 -1.69 14.73
CA ALA A 506 -27.37 -0.70 14.38
C ALA A 506 -27.52 0.45 15.39
N ARG A 507 -26.99 0.30 16.61
CA ARG A 507 -27.05 1.30 17.69
C ARG A 507 -25.75 2.10 17.84
N ILE A 508 -24.72 1.76 17.07
CA ILE A 508 -23.39 2.37 17.14
C ILE A 508 -23.23 3.33 15.96
N TYR A 509 -23.03 4.62 16.25
CA TYR A 509 -22.85 5.64 15.21
C TYR A 509 -21.52 5.46 14.45
N ARG A 510 -20.46 5.08 15.17
CA ARG A 510 -19.13 4.80 14.61
C ARG A 510 -18.58 3.52 15.24
N ILE A 511 -18.51 2.46 14.45
CA ILE A 511 -17.95 1.17 14.91
C ILE A 511 -16.46 1.41 15.22
N PRO A 512 -16.00 1.14 16.45
CA PRO A 512 -14.56 1.21 16.75
C PRO A 512 -13.81 0.10 15.99
N PRO A 513 -12.47 0.16 15.94
CA PRO A 513 -11.68 -1.01 15.57
C PRO A 513 -12.12 -2.24 16.38
N VAL A 514 -12.01 -3.42 15.79
CA VAL A 514 -12.41 -4.71 16.38
C VAL A 514 -11.22 -5.67 16.40
N ARG A 515 -11.24 -6.57 17.39
CA ARG A 515 -10.42 -7.78 17.45
C ARG A 515 -11.27 -8.98 17.07
N VAL A 516 -10.84 -9.70 16.03
CA VAL A 516 -11.47 -10.94 15.57
C VAL A 516 -10.56 -12.10 15.96
N LEU A 517 -11.02 -12.91 16.93
CA LEU A 517 -10.37 -14.16 17.26
C LEU A 517 -10.79 -15.23 16.25
N VAL A 518 -9.85 -15.80 15.50
CA VAL A 518 -10.14 -16.62 14.32
C VAL A 518 -9.23 -17.85 14.22
N GLU A 519 -9.80 -18.94 13.70
CA GLU A 519 -9.07 -20.12 13.23
C GLU A 519 -8.42 -19.82 11.87
N THR A 520 -7.10 -19.95 11.81
CA THR A 520 -6.22 -19.67 10.67
C THR A 520 -5.55 -20.93 10.15
N GLY A 521 -5.08 -20.91 8.90
CA GLY A 521 -4.41 -22.04 8.27
C GLY A 521 -5.35 -23.07 7.64
N ARG A 522 -4.76 -23.98 6.87
CA ARG A 522 -5.44 -25.06 6.15
C ARG A 522 -5.81 -26.19 7.11
N ARG A 523 -7.03 -26.72 7.00
CA ARG A 523 -7.46 -27.89 7.79
C ARG A 523 -6.76 -29.17 7.30
N PRO A 524 -6.38 -30.10 8.21
CA PRO A 524 -6.65 -30.08 9.66
C PRO A 524 -5.61 -29.30 10.51
N SER A 525 -4.55 -28.77 9.90
CA SER A 525 -3.44 -28.11 10.58
C SER A 525 -3.68 -26.61 10.81
N THR A 526 -4.58 -26.29 11.75
CA THR A 526 -5.00 -24.91 12.03
C THR A 526 -4.38 -24.35 13.31
N SER A 527 -4.28 -23.01 13.39
CA SER A 527 -3.87 -22.26 14.57
C SER A 527 -4.87 -21.15 14.90
N THR A 528 -4.81 -20.57 16.09
CA THR A 528 -5.72 -19.49 16.51
C THR A 528 -4.97 -18.17 16.64
N HIS A 529 -5.47 -17.13 15.97
CA HIS A 529 -4.89 -15.79 16.00
C HIS A 529 -5.96 -14.74 16.29
N THR A 530 -5.53 -13.60 16.81
CA THR A 530 -6.37 -12.40 16.93
C THR A 530 -6.01 -11.47 15.79
N LEU A 531 -6.97 -11.12 14.94
CA LEU A 531 -6.82 -10.09 13.90
C LEU A 531 -7.38 -8.78 14.40
N ALA A 532 -6.74 -7.66 14.06
CA ALA A 532 -7.15 -6.31 14.39
C ALA A 532 -7.51 -5.54 13.10
N GLY A 533 -8.63 -4.82 13.12
CA GLY A 533 -9.15 -4.15 11.95
C GLY A 533 -10.48 -3.46 12.21
N ASN A 534 -11.28 -3.23 11.19
CA ASN A 534 -12.63 -2.70 11.28
C ASN A 534 -13.62 -3.70 10.71
N LEU A 535 -14.85 -3.69 11.23
CA LEU A 535 -15.94 -4.44 10.64
C LEU A 535 -16.56 -3.60 9.52
N ALA A 536 -16.51 -4.09 8.28
CA ALA A 536 -17.07 -3.42 7.11
C ALA A 536 -18.54 -3.79 6.90
N ASP A 537 -18.87 -5.08 7.00
CA ASP A 537 -20.24 -5.57 6.91
C ASP A 537 -20.39 -6.94 7.58
N VAL A 538 -21.64 -7.41 7.66
CA VAL A 538 -21.99 -8.77 8.07
C VAL A 538 -22.96 -9.33 7.02
N ASP A 539 -22.53 -10.33 6.26
CA ASP A 539 -23.35 -10.97 5.22
C ASP A 539 -23.92 -12.29 5.74
N LEU A 540 -25.20 -12.26 6.11
CA LEU A 540 -25.90 -13.43 6.64
C LEU A 540 -26.23 -14.48 5.56
N ALA A 541 -26.34 -14.05 4.31
CA ALA A 541 -26.61 -14.97 3.20
C ALA A 541 -25.36 -15.79 2.89
N ARG A 542 -24.19 -15.15 2.91
CA ARG A 542 -22.87 -15.80 2.70
C ARG A 542 -22.29 -16.40 3.98
N ARG A 543 -22.82 -16.04 5.14
CA ARG A 543 -22.35 -16.45 6.47
C ARG A 543 -20.89 -16.06 6.68
N ASP A 544 -20.59 -14.82 6.36
CA ASP A 544 -19.28 -14.22 6.57
C ASP A 544 -19.40 -12.81 7.13
N ILE A 545 -18.28 -12.29 7.63
CA ILE A 545 -18.13 -10.86 7.87
C ILE A 545 -17.20 -10.28 6.81
N GLY A 546 -17.47 -9.04 6.42
CA GLY A 546 -16.48 -8.18 5.80
C GLY A 546 -15.57 -7.60 6.87
N PHE A 547 -14.33 -8.04 6.92
CA PHE A 547 -13.30 -7.54 7.83
C PHE A 547 -12.29 -6.69 7.06
N LEU A 548 -12.06 -5.47 7.52
CA LEU A 548 -11.10 -4.53 6.95
C LEU A 548 -9.86 -4.51 7.84
N PRO A 549 -8.74 -5.17 7.47
CA PRO A 549 -7.52 -5.10 8.26
C PRO A 549 -7.07 -3.64 8.49
N LEU A 550 -6.38 -3.37 9.60
CA LEU A 550 -5.87 -2.02 9.91
C LEU A 550 -5.05 -1.46 8.74
N GLY A 551 -5.26 -0.20 8.39
CA GLY A 551 -4.50 0.44 7.31
C GLY A 551 -5.25 0.61 5.98
N GLU A 552 -6.58 0.44 5.97
CA GLU A 552 -7.42 0.61 4.77
C GLU A 552 -7.12 -0.42 3.67
N HIS A 553 -6.71 -1.64 4.05
CA HIS A 553 -6.57 -2.75 3.11
C HIS A 553 -7.90 -3.18 2.49
N ALA A 554 -7.85 -4.02 1.46
CA ALA A 554 -9.06 -4.63 0.89
C ALA A 554 -9.82 -5.45 1.96
N VAL A 555 -11.15 -5.47 1.86
CA VAL A 555 -12.02 -6.24 2.76
C VAL A 555 -11.75 -7.74 2.58
N LEU A 556 -11.37 -8.41 3.67
CA LEU A 556 -11.28 -9.85 3.78
C LEU A 556 -12.63 -10.44 4.17
N ARG A 557 -13.07 -11.48 3.47
CA ARG A 557 -14.28 -12.22 3.82
C ARG A 557 -13.92 -13.32 4.80
N ILE A 558 -14.34 -13.19 6.06
CA ILE A 558 -14.07 -14.17 7.11
C ILE A 558 -15.34 -14.97 7.40
N PRO A 559 -15.41 -16.26 7.03
CA PRO A 559 -16.59 -17.06 7.31
C PRO A 559 -16.85 -17.21 8.80
N LEU A 560 -18.13 -17.12 9.20
CA LEU A 560 -18.53 -17.23 10.61
C LEU A 560 -18.00 -18.52 11.24
N ARG A 561 -17.95 -19.62 10.50
CA ARG A 561 -17.40 -20.93 10.94
C ARG A 561 -15.92 -20.91 11.39
N ARG A 562 -15.12 -19.92 11.00
CA ARG A 562 -13.71 -19.76 11.43
C ARG A 562 -13.60 -18.80 12.61
N ILE A 563 -14.62 -17.98 12.88
CA ILE A 563 -14.60 -16.97 13.93
C ILE A 563 -14.92 -17.61 15.27
N ILE A 564 -14.09 -17.34 16.27
CA ILE A 564 -14.32 -17.76 17.65
C ILE A 564 -15.05 -16.63 18.41
N ALA A 565 -14.58 -15.38 18.26
CA ALA A 565 -15.19 -14.22 18.92
C ALA A 565 -14.83 -12.90 18.20
N ILE A 566 -15.66 -11.87 18.37
CA ILE A 566 -15.40 -10.49 17.94
C ILE A 566 -15.60 -9.53 19.12
N THR A 567 -14.62 -8.67 19.34
CA THR A 567 -14.59 -7.71 20.47
C THR A 567 -14.27 -6.31 19.95
N GLY A 568 -14.89 -5.25 20.49
CA GLY A 568 -14.44 -3.88 20.22
C GLY A 568 -13.07 -3.58 20.84
N ASP A 569 -12.29 -2.71 20.20
CA ASP A 569 -10.93 -2.31 20.60
C ASP A 569 -10.83 -0.78 20.60
N SER A 570 -11.55 -0.14 21.53
CA SER A 570 -11.61 1.32 21.65
C SER A 570 -10.25 1.98 21.88
N ASP A 571 -9.29 1.24 22.46
CA ASP A 571 -8.01 1.76 22.88
C ASP A 571 -6.98 1.81 21.73
N ARG A 572 -7.28 1.20 20.57
CA ARG A 572 -6.38 1.14 19.40
C ARG A 572 -6.47 2.38 18.50
N GLY A 573 -6.95 3.50 19.05
CA GLY A 573 -6.89 4.80 18.39
C GLY A 573 -5.44 5.26 18.16
N ASP A 574 -5.06 5.43 16.90
CA ASP A 574 -3.89 6.19 16.43
C ASP A 574 -2.45 5.67 16.64
N VAL A 575 -2.21 4.38 16.90
CA VAL A 575 -0.82 3.85 17.10
C VAL A 575 -0.75 2.43 16.50
N ALA A 576 0.15 2.01 15.59
CA ALA A 576 1.50 2.42 15.17
C ALA A 576 1.71 2.19 13.64
N GLU A 577 2.81 2.71 13.09
CA GLU A 577 3.20 2.64 11.66
C GLU A 577 3.54 1.22 11.14
N LEU A 578 3.55 0.19 11.99
CA LEU A 578 4.12 -1.12 11.68
C LEU A 578 3.42 -2.31 12.39
N ASP A 579 2.25 -2.09 12.98
CA ASP A 579 1.51 -3.22 13.56
C ASP A 579 0.93 -4.07 12.42
N ALA A 580 1.34 -5.33 12.34
CA ALA A 580 0.84 -6.29 11.35
C ALA A 580 -0.67 -6.53 11.51
N GLY A 581 -1.29 -6.00 12.57
CA GLY A 581 -2.71 -6.09 12.82
C GLY A 581 -3.11 -7.50 13.20
N TRP A 582 -2.20 -8.27 13.80
CA TRP A 582 -2.48 -9.58 14.33
C TRP A 582 -1.52 -9.98 15.46
N GLU A 583 -2.01 -10.84 16.35
CA GLU A 583 -1.24 -11.40 17.45
C GLU A 583 -1.55 -12.91 17.59
N PRO A 584 -0.57 -13.77 17.94
CA PRO A 584 -0.85 -15.12 18.40
C PRO A 584 -1.82 -15.04 19.57
N TYR A 585 -2.84 -15.90 19.58
CA TYR A 585 -3.73 -15.93 20.75
C TYR A 585 -2.94 -16.47 21.96
N PRO A 586 -2.88 -15.74 23.09
CA PRO A 586 -2.15 -16.20 24.25
C PRO A 586 -2.69 -17.55 24.72
N SER A 587 -1.78 -18.46 25.08
CA SER A 587 -2.20 -19.69 25.73
C SER A 587 -2.90 -19.35 27.05
N PRO A 588 -3.82 -20.19 27.57
CA PRO A 588 -4.43 -19.97 28.89
C PRO A 588 -3.41 -19.71 30.01
N ALA A 589 -2.19 -20.24 29.89
CA ALA A 589 -1.09 -20.02 30.83
C ALA A 589 -0.46 -18.60 30.75
N ASP A 590 -0.59 -17.91 29.62
CA ASP A 590 -0.07 -16.54 29.43
C ASP A 590 -1.06 -15.47 29.89
N THR A 591 -2.36 -15.78 29.88
CA THR A 591 -3.42 -14.90 30.40
C THR A 591 -3.28 -14.65 31.92
N ASP A 592 -2.85 -15.65 32.69
CA ASP A 592 -2.61 -15.52 34.13
C ASP A 592 -1.43 -14.58 34.45
N ARG A 593 -0.42 -14.49 33.56
CA ARG A 593 0.73 -13.58 33.73
C ARG A 593 0.41 -12.14 33.35
N ARG A 594 -0.45 -11.90 32.35
CA ARG A 594 -0.89 -10.54 31.98
C ARG A 594 -1.90 -9.97 32.99
N ALA A 595 -2.73 -10.80 33.62
CA ALA A 595 -3.60 -10.38 34.71
C ALA A 595 -2.82 -10.01 35.99
N ALA A 596 -1.62 -10.56 36.18
CA ALA A 596 -0.76 -10.34 37.34
C ALA A 596 0.21 -9.16 37.22
N ARG A 597 0.26 -8.46 36.08
CA ARG A 597 1.04 -7.21 35.95
C ARG A 597 0.17 -6.04 36.39
N PRO A 598 0.55 -5.30 37.46
CA PRO A 598 0.05 -3.95 37.62
C PRO A 598 0.54 -3.15 36.41
N MET A 599 -0.36 -2.52 35.66
CA MET A 599 0.06 -1.51 34.69
C MET A 599 0.64 -0.31 35.47
N PRO A 600 1.73 0.31 34.98
CA PRO A 600 2.22 1.57 35.52
C PRO A 600 1.22 2.72 35.30
#